data_AF-A0A7S3KFD6-F1
#
_entry.id   AF-A0A7S3KFD6-F1
#
_cell.length_a   1.000
_cell.length_b   1.000
_cell.length_c   1.000
_cell.angle_alpha   90.00
_cell.angle_beta   90.00
_cell.angle_gamma   90.00
#
_symmetry.space_group_name_H-M   'P 1'
#
loop_
_entity.id
_entity.type
_entity.pdbx_description
1 polymer ?
#
loop_
_entity_poly.entity_id
_entity_poly.type
_entity_poly.pdbx_seq_one_letter_code
_entity_poly.pdbx_strand_id
1 'polypeptide(L)'
;SFEMDDSNSPDHPQGSLLKKPTDDQLLDRLNRTMESAIRHSCYNDAIFYADKILALSIHDSDQHIKAIYDLANAYYLNKEYMRCVQLIERHGNSINKICTFQYLYTEKFRILTAQALLGANNIEACINVLQKEVKEED
;
A
#
# COMPACT_ATOMS: atom_id res chain seq x y z
N SER A 1 -44.18 -30.09 55.53
CA SER A 1 -42.80 -29.72 55.15
C SER A 1 -42.88 -28.65 54.09
N PHE A 2 -42.30 -27.50 54.40
CA PHE A 2 -42.28 -26.30 53.56
C PHE A 2 -40.92 -26.32 52.86
N GLU A 3 -40.89 -26.60 51.56
CA GLU A 3 -39.67 -26.49 50.76
C GLU A 3 -39.73 -25.15 50.03
N MET A 4 -38.91 -24.22 50.50
CA MET A 4 -38.71 -22.89 49.92
C MET A 4 -37.68 -22.97 48.80
N ASP A 5 -37.91 -22.13 47.80
CA ASP A 5 -37.02 -21.71 46.72
C ASP A 5 -35.53 -21.65 47.11
N ASP A 6 -34.68 -22.11 46.20
CA ASP A 6 -33.43 -21.43 45.90
C ASP A 6 -33.16 -21.51 44.39
N SER A 7 -33.74 -20.52 43.72
CA SER A 7 -33.40 -20.10 42.37
C SER A 7 -31.94 -19.63 42.36
N ASN A 8 -31.03 -20.43 41.80
CA ASN A 8 -29.66 -19.99 41.54
C ASN A 8 -29.28 -20.26 40.08
N SER A 9 -29.74 -19.37 39.19
CA SER A 9 -29.22 -19.24 37.84
C SER A 9 -27.95 -18.41 37.88
N PRO A 10 -26.76 -18.95 37.54
CA PRO A 10 -25.61 -18.12 37.28
C PRO A 10 -25.76 -17.54 35.88
N ASP A 11 -26.32 -16.33 35.81
CA ASP A 11 -26.12 -15.41 34.69
C ASP A 11 -24.63 -15.10 34.58
N HIS A 12 -23.91 -15.91 33.79
CA HIS A 12 -22.57 -15.55 33.38
C HIS A 12 -22.67 -14.55 32.22
N PRO A 13 -22.11 -13.34 32.38
CA PRO A 13 -22.11 -12.35 31.33
C PRO A 13 -21.26 -12.88 30.17
N GLN A 14 -21.89 -13.01 28.99
CA GLN A 14 -21.19 -13.16 27.72
C GLN A 14 -20.34 -11.91 27.50
N GLY A 15 -19.13 -11.92 28.08
CA GLY A 15 -18.07 -11.00 27.72
C GLY A 15 -17.73 -11.24 26.26
N SER A 16 -18.34 -10.42 25.39
CA SER A 16 -17.94 -10.23 24.00
C SER A 16 -16.45 -9.89 23.98
N LEU A 17 -15.60 -10.91 23.88
CA LEU A 17 -14.19 -10.78 23.59
C LEU A 17 -14.11 -10.22 22.18
N LEU A 18 -14.13 -8.88 22.09
CA LEU A 18 -13.70 -8.13 20.92
C LEU A 18 -12.26 -8.56 20.62
N LYS A 19 -12.13 -9.61 19.80
CA LYS A 19 -10.85 -10.05 19.27
C LYS A 19 -10.26 -8.85 18.55
N LYS A 20 -9.10 -8.40 19.01
CA LYS A 20 -8.36 -7.35 18.32
C LYS A 20 -8.10 -7.85 16.89
N PRO A 21 -8.34 -7.01 15.86
CA PRO A 21 -8.06 -7.39 14.50
C PRO A 21 -6.57 -7.72 14.36
N THR A 22 -6.27 -8.75 13.58
CA THR A 22 -4.89 -9.08 13.21
C THR A 22 -4.35 -8.05 12.21
N ASP A 23 -3.03 -7.96 12.08
CA ASP A 23 -2.39 -7.02 11.15
C ASP A 23 -2.83 -7.26 9.70
N ASP A 24 -3.03 -8.52 9.30
CA ASP A 24 -3.54 -8.88 7.98
C ASP A 24 -4.97 -8.35 7.74
N GLN A 25 -5.84 -8.47 8.75
CA GLN A 25 -7.22 -7.95 8.67
C GLN A 25 -7.23 -6.42 8.60
N LEU A 26 -6.29 -5.77 9.29
CA LEU A 26 -6.12 -4.34 9.24
C LEU A 26 -5.63 -3.90 7.86
N LEU A 27 -4.63 -4.58 7.31
CA LEU A 27 -4.09 -4.34 5.96
C LEU A 27 -5.17 -4.51 4.88
N ASP A 28 -5.95 -5.59 4.93
CA ASP A 28 -7.05 -5.81 3.99
C ASP A 28 -8.07 -4.68 4.03
N ARG A 29 -8.42 -4.23 5.24
CA ARG A 29 -9.36 -3.12 5.42
C ARG A 29 -8.79 -1.80 4.89
N LEU A 30 -7.51 -1.55 5.13
CA LEU A 30 -6.82 -0.36 4.63
C LEU A 30 -6.76 -0.36 3.10
N ASN A 31 -6.40 -1.50 2.48
CA ASN A 31 -6.38 -1.65 1.02
C ASN A 31 -7.74 -1.34 0.40
N ARG A 32 -8.83 -1.93 0.92
CA ARG A 32 -10.19 -1.66 0.44
C ARG A 32 -10.59 -0.20 0.58
N THR A 33 -10.17 0.45 1.67
CA THR A 33 -10.48 1.86 1.93
C THR A 33 -9.70 2.77 0.98
N MET A 34 -8.42 2.48 0.75
CA MET A 34 -7.58 3.17 -0.23
C MET A 34 -8.16 3.05 -1.65
N GLU A 35 -8.51 1.84 -2.09
CA GLU A 35 -9.13 1.61 -3.40
C GLU A 35 -10.46 2.34 -3.54
N SER A 36 -11.27 2.36 -2.47
CA SER A 36 -12.49 3.15 -2.44
C SER A 36 -12.19 4.64 -2.60
N ALA A 37 -11.21 5.19 -1.88
CA ALA A 37 -10.82 6.59 -1.99
C ALA A 37 -10.36 6.95 -3.43
N ILE A 38 -9.58 6.07 -4.07
CA ILE A 38 -9.17 6.24 -5.48
C ILE A 38 -10.38 6.30 -6.42
N ARG A 39 -11.34 5.38 -6.27
CA ARG A 39 -12.55 5.34 -7.11
C ARG A 39 -13.41 6.59 -6.98
N HIS A 40 -13.41 7.24 -5.82
CA HIS A 40 -14.15 8.48 -5.56
C HIS A 40 -13.29 9.74 -5.79
N SER A 41 -12.08 9.61 -6.36
CA SER A 41 -11.14 10.71 -6.57
C SER A 41 -10.73 11.46 -5.30
N CYS A 42 -10.84 10.83 -4.13
CA CYS A 42 -10.39 11.35 -2.84
C CYS A 42 -8.90 11.05 -2.64
N TYR A 43 -8.03 11.66 -3.45
CA TYR A 43 -6.62 11.25 -3.52
C TYR A 43 -5.81 11.56 -2.25
N ASN A 44 -6.13 12.61 -1.50
CA ASN A 44 -5.49 12.88 -0.20
C ASN A 44 -5.75 11.74 0.82
N ASP A 45 -6.97 11.21 0.82
CA ASP A 45 -7.32 10.06 1.67
C ASP A 45 -6.63 8.79 1.18
N ALA A 46 -6.58 8.58 -0.14
CA ALA A 46 -5.85 7.47 -0.74
C ALA A 46 -4.36 7.50 -0.36
N ILE A 47 -3.72 8.68 -0.41
CA ILE A 47 -2.33 8.86 0.03
C ILE A 47 -2.18 8.52 1.51
N PHE A 48 -3.10 9.00 2.36
CA PHE A 48 -3.06 8.70 3.79
C PHE A 48 -3.12 7.19 4.06
N TYR A 49 -4.05 6.47 3.41
CA TYR A 49 -4.16 5.03 3.61
C TYR A 49 -2.97 4.26 3.02
N ALA A 50 -2.48 4.66 1.84
CA ALA A 50 -1.32 4.05 1.21
C ALA A 50 -0.05 4.21 2.07
N ASP A 51 0.14 5.36 2.72
CA ASP A 51 1.23 5.60 3.68
C ASP A 51 1.16 4.62 4.86
N LYS A 52 -0.03 4.36 5.40
CA LYS A 52 -0.21 3.37 6.49
C LYS A 52 0.01 1.94 6.05
N ILE A 53 -0.43 1.57 4.84
CA ILE A 53 -0.16 0.25 4.27
C ILE A 53 1.35 0.06 4.11
N LEU A 54 2.06 1.08 3.59
CA LEU A 54 3.51 1.03 3.43
C LEU A 54 4.23 0.81 4.77
N ALA A 55 3.82 1.53 5.81
CA ALA A 55 4.39 1.38 7.16
C ALA A 55 4.16 -0.01 7.79
N LEU A 56 3.04 -0.68 7.46
CA LEU A 56 2.70 -2.00 7.99
C LEU A 56 3.31 -3.15 7.17
N SER A 57 3.59 -2.92 5.89
CA SER A 57 4.12 -3.94 4.96
C SER A 57 5.62 -4.22 5.07
N ILE A 58 6.33 -3.65 6.05
CA ILE A 58 7.81 -3.71 6.15
C ILE A 58 8.35 -5.15 6.23
N HIS A 59 7.57 -6.09 6.77
CA HIS A 59 7.99 -7.46 7.01
C HIS A 59 7.80 -8.41 5.82
N ASP A 60 7.01 -8.02 4.82
CA ASP A 60 6.73 -8.81 3.63
C ASP A 60 7.19 -8.01 2.40
N SER A 61 8.22 -8.50 1.72
CA SER A 61 8.84 -7.80 0.60
C SER A 61 7.88 -7.55 -0.56
N ASP A 62 7.02 -8.51 -0.87
CA ASP A 62 6.11 -8.42 -2.01
C ASP A 62 5.01 -7.41 -1.70
N GLN A 63 4.46 -7.46 -0.47
CA GLN A 63 3.52 -6.45 0.00
C GLN A 63 4.16 -5.07 0.09
N HIS A 64 5.42 -4.98 0.50
CA HIS A 64 6.15 -3.72 0.59
C HIS A 64 6.30 -3.06 -0.78
N ILE A 65 6.70 -3.82 -1.80
CA ILE A 65 6.82 -3.32 -3.17
C ILE A 65 5.46 -2.87 -3.71
N LYS A 66 4.40 -3.66 -3.48
CA LYS A 66 3.04 -3.26 -3.85
C LYS A 66 2.63 -1.96 -3.16
N ALA A 67 2.89 -1.82 -1.87
CA ALA A 67 2.55 -0.63 -1.09
C ALA A 67 3.29 0.62 -1.59
N ILE A 68 4.57 0.49 -1.98
CA ILE A 68 5.32 1.58 -2.62
C ILE A 68 4.65 2.00 -3.93
N TYR A 69 4.25 1.03 -4.76
CA TYR A 69 3.58 1.32 -6.02
C TYR A 69 2.24 2.02 -5.80
N ASP A 70 1.42 1.53 -4.88
CA ASP A 70 0.10 2.11 -4.58
C ASP A 70 0.23 3.55 -4.05
N LEU A 71 1.22 3.82 -3.19
CA LEU A 71 1.50 5.19 -2.71
C LEU A 71 2.03 6.09 -3.83
N ALA A 72 2.93 5.61 -4.69
CA ALA A 72 3.43 6.36 -5.84
C ALA A 72 2.27 6.72 -6.80
N ASN A 73 1.40 5.76 -7.08
CA ASN A 73 0.22 5.95 -7.92
C ASN A 73 -0.76 6.96 -7.29
N ALA A 74 -0.95 6.91 -5.97
CA ALA A 74 -1.78 7.90 -5.26
C ALA A 74 -1.19 9.32 -5.39
N TYR A 75 0.13 9.50 -5.26
CA TYR A 75 0.79 10.78 -5.53
C TYR A 75 0.61 11.25 -6.97
N TYR A 76 0.77 10.34 -7.94
CA TYR A 76 0.57 10.66 -9.35
C TYR A 76 -0.87 11.12 -9.64
N LEU A 77 -1.87 10.41 -9.12
CA LEU A 77 -3.29 10.77 -9.26
C LEU A 77 -3.61 12.11 -8.58
N ASN A 78 -2.95 12.42 -7.46
CA ASN A 78 -3.04 13.72 -6.81
C ASN A 78 -2.24 14.84 -7.51
N LYS A 79 -1.60 14.54 -8.65
CA LYS A 79 -0.73 15.46 -9.42
C LYS A 79 0.53 15.90 -8.67
N GLU A 80 0.93 15.17 -7.63
CA GLU A 80 2.17 15.38 -6.89
C GLU A 80 3.33 14.63 -7.57
N TYR A 81 3.58 14.96 -8.83
CA TYR A 81 4.46 14.20 -9.72
C TYR A 81 5.89 14.04 -9.18
N MET A 82 6.47 15.11 -8.63
CA MET A 82 7.84 15.05 -8.10
C MET A 82 7.95 14.17 -6.85
N ARG A 83 6.89 14.12 -6.01
CA ARG A 83 6.86 13.21 -4.86
C ARG A 83 6.72 11.75 -5.30
N CYS A 84 5.95 11.49 -6.35
CA CYS A 84 5.90 10.17 -6.99
C CYS A 84 7.29 9.72 -7.43
N VAL A 85 8.02 10.54 -8.20
CA VAL A 85 9.38 10.23 -8.67
C VAL A 85 10.34 9.99 -7.51
N GLN A 86 10.38 10.91 -6.53
CA GLN A 86 11.27 10.81 -5.37
C GLN A 86 11.02 9.56 -4.52
N LEU A 87 9.75 9.14 -4.39
CA LEU A 87 9.41 7.92 -3.68
C LEU A 87 9.98 6.69 -4.41
N ILE A 88 9.78 6.62 -5.73
CA ILE A 88 10.26 5.50 -6.55
C ILE A 88 11.79 5.45 -6.51
N GLU A 89 12.48 6.58 -6.66
CA GLU A 89 13.95 6.65 -6.60
C GLU A 89 14.50 6.22 -5.24
N ARG A 90 13.86 6.65 -4.14
CA ARG A 90 14.27 6.29 -2.78
C ARG A 90 14.22 4.78 -2.55
N HIS A 91 13.20 4.12 -3.08
CA HIS A 91 12.98 2.69 -2.89
C HIS A 91 13.51 1.81 -4.02
N GLY A 92 13.94 2.39 -5.16
CA GLY A 92 14.41 1.66 -6.33
C GLY A 92 15.57 0.70 -6.04
N ASN A 93 16.48 1.07 -5.14
CA ASN A 93 17.59 0.20 -4.72
C ASN A 93 17.13 -1.02 -3.90
N SER A 94 16.04 -0.88 -3.13
CA SER A 94 15.45 -1.98 -2.36
C SER A 94 14.61 -2.90 -3.26
N ILE A 95 13.88 -2.32 -4.22
CA ILE A 95 13.07 -3.06 -5.19
C ILE A 95 13.94 -3.99 -6.03
N ASN A 96 15.13 -3.53 -6.46
CA ASN A 96 16.03 -4.32 -7.31
C ASN A 96 16.66 -5.54 -6.61
N LYS A 97 16.68 -5.60 -5.27
CA LYS A 97 17.40 -6.65 -4.52
C LYS A 97 16.55 -7.83 -4.06
N ILE A 98 15.23 -7.67 -3.97
CA ILE A 98 14.44 -8.52 -3.06
C ILE A 98 13.51 -9.52 -3.77
N CYS A 99 13.13 -9.33 -5.04
CA CYS A 99 12.06 -10.15 -5.64
C CYS A 99 12.45 -10.82 -6.96
N THR A 100 12.21 -12.13 -7.04
CA THR A 100 12.27 -12.98 -8.24
C THR A 100 11.23 -12.60 -9.31
N PHE A 101 10.20 -11.83 -8.96
CA PHE A 101 9.23 -11.21 -9.89
C PHE A 101 9.70 -9.85 -10.46
N GLN A 102 11.01 -9.66 -10.48
CA GLN A 102 11.76 -8.43 -10.76
C GLN A 102 11.27 -7.65 -11.98
N TYR A 103 10.86 -8.35 -13.05
CA TYR A 103 10.58 -7.71 -14.34
C TYR A 103 9.29 -6.85 -14.33
N LEU A 104 8.19 -7.39 -13.82
CA LEU A 104 6.86 -6.78 -13.94
C LEU A 104 6.73 -5.49 -13.12
N TYR A 105 7.29 -5.45 -11.92
CA TYR A 105 7.24 -4.24 -11.10
C TYR A 105 8.24 -3.19 -11.58
N THR A 106 9.43 -3.60 -12.03
CA THR A 106 10.43 -2.67 -12.58
C THR A 106 9.88 -1.90 -13.78
N GLU A 107 9.17 -2.57 -14.69
CA GLU A 107 8.55 -1.89 -15.83
C GLU A 107 7.41 -0.96 -15.40
N LYS A 108 6.52 -1.40 -14.50
CA LYS A 108 5.44 -0.55 -13.97
C LYS A 108 5.96 0.70 -13.28
N PHE A 109 7.00 0.58 -12.45
CA PHE A 109 7.65 1.74 -11.82
C PHE A 109 8.29 2.66 -12.85
N ARG A 110 8.95 2.10 -13.87
CA ARG A 110 9.55 2.89 -14.97
C ARG A 110 8.50 3.69 -15.73
N ILE A 111 7.39 3.05 -16.11
CA ILE A 111 6.28 3.69 -16.82
C ILE A 111 5.65 4.79 -15.95
N LEU A 112 5.36 4.50 -14.68
CA LEU A 112 4.78 5.48 -13.75
C LEU A 112 5.73 6.67 -13.54
N THR A 113 7.03 6.42 -13.42
CA THR A 113 8.06 7.47 -13.34
C THR A 113 8.08 8.34 -14.58
N ALA A 114 8.06 7.74 -15.77
CA ALA A 114 8.00 8.47 -17.04
C ALA A 114 6.71 9.31 -17.15
N GLN A 115 5.55 8.76 -16.77
CA GLN A 115 4.28 9.49 -16.74
C GLN A 115 4.32 10.68 -15.78
N ALA A 116 4.88 10.51 -14.58
CA ALA A 116 5.04 11.59 -13.62
C ALA A 116 6.00 12.68 -14.13
N LEU A 117 7.14 12.30 -14.70
CA LEU A 117 8.10 13.24 -15.29
C LEU A 117 7.50 14.03 -16.46
N LEU A 118 6.73 13.36 -17.32
CA LEU A 118 5.98 14.03 -18.39
C LEU A 118 4.93 15.00 -17.81
N GLY A 119 4.18 14.58 -16.79
CA GLY A 119 3.21 15.43 -16.09
C GLY A 119 3.84 16.64 -15.41
N ALA A 120 5.10 16.52 -14.95
CA ALA A 120 5.91 17.61 -14.42
C ALA A 120 6.62 18.46 -15.50
N ASN A 121 6.38 18.16 -16.79
CA ASN A 121 7.04 18.80 -17.94
C ASN A 121 8.58 18.64 -17.97
N ASN A 122 9.10 17.59 -17.34
CA ASN A 122 10.52 17.22 -17.39
C ASN A 122 10.76 16.17 -18.49
N ILE A 123 10.71 16.63 -19.74
CA ILE A 123 10.74 15.78 -20.93
C ILE A 123 12.08 15.04 -21.06
N GLU A 124 13.20 15.71 -20.77
CA GLU A 124 14.53 15.12 -20.88
C GLU A 124 14.71 13.94 -19.92
N ALA A 125 14.34 14.11 -18.65
CA ALA A 125 14.39 13.03 -17.67
C ALA A 125 13.44 11.89 -18.05
N CYS A 126 12.25 12.19 -18.59
CA CYS A 126 11.31 11.18 -19.07
C CYS A 126 11.92 10.32 -20.17
N ILE A 127 12.56 10.93 -21.17
CA ILE A 127 13.25 10.22 -22.25
C ILE A 127 14.36 9.33 -21.69
N ASN A 128 15.18 9.85 -20.76
CA ASN A 128 16.26 9.08 -20.14
C ASN A 128 15.74 7.85 -19.38
N VAL A 129 14.61 7.97 -18.68
CA VAL A 129 13.98 6.85 -17.97
C VAL A 129 13.49 5.78 -18.95
N LEU A 130 12.91 6.17 -20.09
CA LEU A 130 12.38 5.24 -21.09
C LEU A 130 13.46 4.55 -21.93
N GLN A 131 14.56 5.26 -22.22
CA GLN A 131 15.68 4.73 -23.01
C GLN A 131 16.63 3.83 -22.21
N LYS A 132 16.52 3.83 -20.88
CA LYS A 132 17.36 2.98 -20.04
C LYS A 132 17.02 1.51 -20.32
N GLU A 133 17.93 0.84 -21.03
CA GLU A 133 17.85 -0.61 -21.26
C GLU A 133 17.79 -1.32 -19.91
N VAL A 134 16.83 -2.23 -19.76
CA VAL A 134 16.80 -3.14 -18.62
C VAL A 134 17.94 -4.11 -18.88
N LYS A 135 19.12 -3.85 -18.31
CA LYS A 135 20.21 -4.82 -18.36
C LYS A 135 19.73 -6.05 -17.61
N GLU A 136 19.53 -7.14 -18.36
CA GLU A 136 19.41 -8.47 -17.77
C GLU A 136 20.78 -8.78 -17.15
N GLU A 137 20.86 -8.80 -15.83
CA GLU A 137 22.04 -9.33 -15.14
C GLU A 137 21.95 -10.87 -15.24
N ASP A 138 22.86 -11.45 -16.03
CA ASP A 138 23.07 -12.91 -16.19
C ASP A 138 23.41 -13.62 -14.87
#